data_AF-A0A7W7DDN8-F1
#
_entry.id   AF-A0A7W7DDN8-F1
#
_cell.length_a   1.000
_cell.length_b   1.000
_cell.length_c   1.000
_cell.angle_alpha   90.00
_cell.angle_beta   90.00
_cell.angle_gamma   90.00
#
_symmetry.space_group_name_H-M   'P 1'
#
loop_
_entity.id
_entity.type
_entity.pdbx_description
1 polymer ?
#
loop_
_entity_poly.entity_id
_entity_poly.type
_entity_poly.pdbx_seq_one_letter_code
_entity_poly.pdbx_strand_id
1 'polypeptide(L)' 'MLPIDPHADLGRRAWIPCPRCRDERGCADCGSGRNCRDHWRYLLSNTGSVLHVQCPRCAYLWDHESHFGAGGRPASLD' A
#
# COMPACT_ATOMS: atom_id res chain seq x y z
N MET A 1 -11.76 -6.49 -15.85
CA MET A 1 -11.43 -5.98 -14.49
C MET A 1 -11.52 -7.15 -13.53
N LEU A 2 -10.53 -7.33 -12.67
CA LEU A 2 -10.64 -8.30 -11.57
C LEU A 2 -11.64 -7.76 -10.53
N PRO A 3 -12.29 -8.62 -9.73
CA PRO A 3 -13.23 -8.14 -8.71
C PRO A 3 -12.48 -7.28 -7.69
N ILE A 4 -12.93 -6.03 -7.58
CA ILE A 4 -12.56 -5.15 -6.48
C ILE A 4 -13.48 -5.50 -5.32
N ASP A 5 -12.95 -5.54 -4.11
CA ASP A 5 -13.78 -5.70 -2.91
C ASP A 5 -14.88 -4.61 -2.92
N PRO A 6 -16.17 -4.96 -2.79
CA PRO A 6 -17.26 -3.99 -2.89
C PRO A 6 -17.25 -2.92 -1.79
N HIS A 7 -16.49 -3.13 -0.71
CA HIS A 7 -16.28 -2.17 0.36
C HIS A 7 -14.99 -1.36 0.20
N ALA A 8 -14.24 -1.56 -0.89
CA ALA A 8 -13.07 -0.76 -1.19
C ALA A 8 -13.45 0.72 -1.34
N ASP A 9 -12.81 1.59 -0.55
CA ASP A 9 -12.88 3.03 -0.77
C ASP A 9 -12.06 3.36 -2.04
N LEU A 10 -12.75 3.54 -3.17
CA LEU A 10 -12.14 3.86 -4.46
C LEU A 10 -11.33 5.17 -4.44
N GLY A 11 -11.62 6.06 -3.49
CA GLY A 11 -10.91 7.32 -3.30
C GLY A 11 -9.60 7.18 -2.53
N ARG A 12 -9.41 6.09 -1.78
CA ARG A 12 -8.23 5.87 -0.93
C ARG A 12 -7.22 4.95 -1.59
N ARG A 13 -6.00 5.45 -1.71
CA ARG A 13 -4.88 4.76 -2.37
C ARG A 13 -3.70 4.61 -1.41
N ALA A 14 -3.05 3.46 -1.49
CA ALA A 14 -1.77 3.22 -0.83
C ALA A 14 -0.66 3.03 -1.88
N TRP A 15 0.48 3.71 -1.70
CA TRP A 15 1.67 3.58 -2.57
C TRP A 15 2.69 2.66 -1.92
N ILE A 16 2.40 1.36 -1.98
CA ILE A 16 3.22 0.28 -1.41
C ILE A 16 3.45 -0.80 -2.46
N PRO A 17 4.61 -1.48 -2.51
CA PRO A 17 4.89 -2.49 -3.53
C PRO A 17 3.99 -3.72 -3.36
N CYS A 18 3.48 -4.29 -4.45
CA CYS A 18 2.67 -5.50 -4.34
C CYS A 18 3.58 -6.71 -4.01
N PRO A 19 3.35 -7.44 -2.91
CA PRO A 19 4.20 -8.58 -2.53
C PRO A 19 4.19 -9.72 -3.56
N ARG A 20 3.09 -9.85 -4.31
CA ARG A 20 2.88 -10.94 -5.26
C ARG A 20 3.41 -10.63 -6.67
N CYS A 21 2.88 -9.59 -7.31
CA CYS A 21 3.19 -9.33 -8.72
C CYS A 21 4.32 -8.31 -8.94
N ARG A 22 4.67 -7.51 -7.91
CA ARG A 22 5.73 -6.50 -7.99
C ARG A 22 5.59 -5.60 -9.23
N ASP A 23 4.36 -5.16 -9.49
CA ASP A 23 4.01 -4.39 -10.69
C ASP A 23 4.78 -3.07 -10.80
N GLU A 24 5.31 -2.56 -9.68
CA GLU A 24 6.14 -1.36 -9.64
C GLU A 24 7.57 -1.53 -10.21
N ARG A 25 8.05 -2.77 -10.43
CA ARG A 25 9.45 -3.02 -10.83
C ARG A 25 9.75 -2.37 -12.18
N GLY A 26 10.82 -1.58 -12.21
CA GLY A 26 11.26 -0.86 -13.42
C GLY A 26 10.58 0.50 -13.60
N CYS A 27 9.62 0.89 -12.75
CA CYS A 27 9.08 2.24 -12.76
C CYS A 27 10.09 3.22 -12.14
N ALA A 28 10.48 4.24 -12.91
CA ALA A 28 11.44 5.26 -12.47
C ALA A 28 10.96 6.03 -11.24
N ASP A 29 9.69 6.41 -11.20
CA ASP A 29 9.12 7.13 -10.06
C ASP A 29 9.09 6.27 -8.80
N CYS A 30 8.57 5.04 -8.89
CA CYS A 30 8.57 4.12 -7.75
C CYS A 30 9.98 3.79 -7.27
N GLY A 31 10.94 3.57 -8.18
CA GLY A 31 12.34 3.32 -7.84
C GLY A 31 13.00 4.52 -7.14
N SER A 32 12.50 5.73 -7.36
CA SER A 32 12.95 6.96 -6.69
C SER A 32 12.21 7.27 -5.38
N GLY A 33 11.31 6.39 -4.94
CA GLY A 33 10.47 6.59 -3.74
C GLY A 33 9.33 7.59 -3.94
N ARG A 34 9.03 7.98 -5.19
CA ARG A 34 7.90 8.87 -5.51
C ARG A 34 6.61 8.08 -5.75
N ASN A 35 5.50 8.70 -5.40
CA ASN A 35 4.17 8.22 -5.78
C ASN A 35 3.95 8.45 -7.28
N CYS A 36 3.65 7.38 -8.02
CA CYS A 36 3.27 7.47 -9.43
C CYS A 36 1.77 7.26 -9.62
N ARG A 37 1.26 7.50 -10.83
CA ARG A 37 -0.18 7.41 -11.12
C ARG A 37 -0.66 5.97 -11.32
N ASP A 38 0.24 5.07 -11.66
CA ASP A 38 -0.09 3.71 -12.10
C ASP A 38 0.07 2.67 -10.99
N HIS A 39 1.07 2.82 -10.12
CA HIS A 39 1.40 1.86 -9.07
C HIS A 39 0.87 2.30 -7.71
N TRP A 40 -0.40 2.02 -7.49
CA TRP A 40 -1.10 2.21 -6.21
C TRP A 40 -1.98 0.99 -5.90
N ARG A 41 -2.44 0.89 -4.66
CA ARG A 41 -3.30 -0.21 -4.15
C ARG A 41 -4.60 0.37 -3.60
N TYR A 42 -5.71 -0.35 -3.78
CA TYR A 42 -6.96 -0.01 -3.11
C TYR A 42 -6.73 -0.15 -1.60
N LEU A 43 -7.02 0.90 -0.83
CA LEU A 43 -7.10 0.80 0.62
C LEU A 43 -8.53 0.40 0.98
N LEU A 44 -8.69 -0.82 1.51
CA LEU A 44 -9.99 -1.36 1.87
C LEU A 44 -10.43 -0.86 3.25
N SER A 45 -9.53 -0.93 4.21
CA SER A 45 -9.73 -0.45 5.57
C SER A 45 -8.37 -0.29 6.27
N ASN A 46 -8.36 0.32 7.45
CA ASN A 46 -7.19 0.38 8.31
C ASN A 46 -7.59 0.13 9.78
N THR A 47 -6.74 -0.60 10.49
CA THR A 47 -6.88 -0.85 11.94
C THR A 47 -5.58 -0.42 12.61
N GLY A 48 -5.60 0.74 13.27
CA GLY A 48 -4.37 1.35 13.77
C GLY A 48 -3.39 1.67 12.62
N SER A 49 -2.17 1.14 12.71
CA SER A 49 -1.11 1.30 11.71
C SER A 49 -1.16 0.23 10.59
N VAL A 50 -2.04 -0.77 10.71
CA VAL A 50 -2.22 -1.82 9.70
C VAL A 50 -3.19 -1.36 8.61
N LEU A 51 -2.77 -1.49 7.35
CA LEU A 51 -3.58 -1.23 6.16
C LEU A 51 -4.02 -2.56 5.55
N HIS A 52 -5.32 -2.71 5.29
CA HIS A 52 -5.87 -3.83 4.53
C HIS A 52 -6.02 -3.37 3.08
N VAL A 53 -5.32 -4.02 2.14
CA VAL A 53 -5.15 -3.49 0.77
C VAL A 53 -5.38 -4.55 -0.31
N GLN A 54 -5.75 -4.08 -1.51
CA GLN A 54 -5.88 -4.91 -2.71
C GLN A 54 -5.04 -4.36 -3.87
N CYS A 55 -4.30 -5.23 -4.55
CA CYS A 55 -3.58 -4.87 -5.78
C CYS A 55 -4.54 -4.83 -6.98
N PRO A 56 -4.66 -3.70 -7.71
CA PRO A 56 -5.52 -3.62 -8.89
C PRO A 56 -5.03 -4.51 -10.05
N ARG A 57 -3.73 -4.84 -10.10
CA ARG A 57 -3.14 -5.63 -11.20
C ARG A 57 -3.37 -7.13 -11.08
N CYS A 58 -3.34 -7.68 -9.87
CA CYS A 58 -3.43 -9.13 -9.63
C CYS A 58 -4.48 -9.55 -8.60
N ALA A 59 -5.28 -8.61 -8.08
CA ALA A 59 -6.30 -8.80 -7.05
C ALA A 59 -5.79 -9.42 -5.72
N TYR A 60 -4.48 -9.47 -5.51
CA TYR A 60 -3.93 -9.96 -4.25
C TYR A 60 -4.33 -9.04 -3.10
N LEU A 61 -4.81 -9.65 -2.02
CA LEU A 61 -5.21 -9.01 -0.76
C LEU A 61 -4.13 -9.28 0.29
N TRP A 62 -3.74 -8.26 1.05
CA TRP A 62 -2.81 -8.43 2.16
C TRP A 62 -2.92 -7.30 3.18
N ASP A 63 -2.33 -7.57 4.34
CA ASP A 63 -2.14 -6.60 5.41
C ASP A 63 -0.74 -5.98 5.30
N HIS A 64 -0.67 -4.66 5.37
CA HIS A 64 0.58 -3.91 5.35
C HIS A 64 0.72 -3.04 6.58
N GLU A 65 1.78 -3.26 7.34
CA GLU A 65 2.17 -2.40 8.44
C GLU A 65 2.72 -1.07 7.87
N SER A 66 2.00 0.03 8.10
CA SER A 66 2.41 1.36 7.61
C SER A 66 3.34 2.08 8.58
N HIS A 67 3.38 1.65 9.85
CA HIS A 67 4.03 2.35 10.96
C HIS A 67 3.53 3.79 11.19
N PHE A 68 2.52 4.25 10.46
CA PHE A 68 1.92 5.57 10.65
C PHE A 68 1.01 5.56 11.88
N GLY A 69 1.12 6.59 12.72
CA GLY A 69 0.36 6.66 13.98
C GLY A 69 0.90 5.78 15.12
N ALA A 70 1.91 4.94 14.87
CA ALA A 70 2.66 4.24 15.90
C ALA A 70 3.66 5.21 16.57
N GLY A 71 3.12 6.13 17.37
CA GLY A 71 3.91 7.10 18.15
C GLY A 71 4.77 6.42 19.21
N GLY A 72 5.92 5.89 18.80
CA GLY A 72 7.04 5.58 19.68
C GLY A 72 8.27 6.31 19.14
N ARG A 73 8.76 7.30 19.86
CA ARG A 73 10.08 7.93 19.60
C ARG A 73 11.10 6.82 19.34
N PRO A 74 11.97 6.92 18.31
CA PRO A 74 13.15 6.07 18.30
C PRO A 74 13.89 6.33 19.62
N ALA A 75 14.17 5.28 20.39
CA ALA A 75 15.05 5.40 21.54
C ALA A 75 16.38 5.97 21.01
N SER A 76 16.72 7.19 21.43
CA SER A 76 18.06 7.71 21.26
C SER A 76 19.00 6.71 21.92
N LEU A 77 19.85 6.07 21.12
CA LEU A 77 21.02 5.36 21.62
C LEU A 77 22.00 6.45 22.07
N ASP A 78 22.19 6.57 23.38
CA ASP A 78 23.36 7.22 23.99
C ASP A 78 24.56 6.26 23.90
#